data_AF-A0ABD2PC73-F1
#
_entry.id   AF-A0ABD2PC73-F1
#
_cell.length_a   1.000
_cell.length_b   1.000
_cell.length_c   1.000
_cell.angle_alpha   90.00
_cell.angle_beta   90.00
_cell.angle_gamma   90.00
#
_symmetry.space_group_name_H-M   'P 1'
#
loop_
_entity.id
_entity.type
_entity.pdbx_description
1 polymer ?
#
loop_
_entity_poly.entity_id
_entity_poly.type
_entity_poly.pdbx_seq_one_letter_code
_entity_poly.pdbx_strand_id
1 'polypeptide(L)'
;MTEKIAVVTGGNKGIGYAIVKGLCERYDGTVYLTARDIARGEAALSINTFKDHLKKTHTGIDILVNNAAIAFKHDATDPFSLLQFVEVCNTLFPLIKQNGRVVNIKCWKPLM
;
A
#
# COMPACT_ATOMS: atom_id res chain seq x y z
N MET A 1 -15.27 9.31 18.59
CA MET A 1 -14.11 8.44 18.33
C MET A 1 -13.58 8.80 16.95
N THR A 2 -12.29 9.13 16.83
CA THR A 2 -11.65 9.37 15.52
C THR A 2 -11.47 8.04 14.82
N GLU A 3 -12.00 7.92 13.60
CA GLU A 3 -11.84 6.71 12.79
C GLU A 3 -10.36 6.50 12.45
N LYS A 4 -9.86 5.30 12.77
CA LYS A 4 -8.49 4.86 12.56
C LYS A 4 -8.40 4.06 11.27
N ILE A 5 -7.53 4.47 10.35
CA ILE A 5 -7.46 3.90 9.00
C ILE A 5 -6.10 3.25 8.77
N ALA A 6 -6.12 1.97 8.40
CA ALA A 6 -4.95 1.25 7.92
C ALA A 6 -5.13 0.88 6.44
N VAL A 7 -4.10 1.10 5.63
CA VAL A 7 -4.09 0.76 4.20
C VAL A 7 -2.93 -0.20 3.93
N VAL A 8 -3.19 -1.32 3.26
CA VAL A 8 -2.18 -2.30 2.86
C VAL A 8 -2.17 -2.45 1.34
N THR A 9 -1.04 -2.13 0.70
CA THR A 9 -0.88 -2.33 -0.74
C THR A 9 -0.48 -3.77 -1.10
N GLY A 10 -1.07 -4.32 -2.16
CA GLY A 10 -0.82 -5.70 -2.58
C GLY A 10 -1.26 -6.73 -1.54
N GLY A 11 -2.38 -6.50 -0.87
CA GLY A 11 -2.87 -7.31 0.25
C GLY A 11 -3.66 -8.56 -0.14
N ASN A 12 -3.89 -8.83 -1.43
CA ASN A 12 -4.72 -9.98 -1.86
C ASN A 12 -4.04 -11.35 -1.75
N LYS A 13 -2.73 -11.41 -1.50
CA LYS A 13 -1.97 -12.68 -1.36
C LYS A 13 -0.68 -12.51 -0.55
N GLY A 14 -0.09 -13.63 -0.15
CA GLY A 14 1.25 -13.68 0.47
C GLY A 14 1.36 -12.85 1.75
N ILE A 15 2.49 -12.15 1.91
CA ILE A 15 2.80 -11.33 3.08
C ILE A 15 1.74 -10.23 3.29
N GLY A 16 1.30 -9.56 2.23
CA GLY A 16 0.28 -8.52 2.32
C GLY A 16 -1.04 -9.02 2.90
N TYR A 17 -1.47 -10.22 2.51
CA TYR A 17 -2.68 -10.84 3.06
C TYR A 17 -2.55 -11.19 4.53
N ALA A 18 -1.40 -11.75 4.93
CA ALA A 18 -1.12 -12.04 6.34
C ALA A 18 -1.13 -10.75 7.20
N ILE A 19 -0.61 -9.64 6.67
CA ILE A 19 -0.65 -8.34 7.35
C ILE A 19 -2.09 -7.83 7.49
N VAL A 20 -2.89 -7.88 6.42
CA VAL A 20 -4.31 -7.50 6.51
C VAL A 20 -5.03 -8.33 7.57
N LYS A 21 -4.84 -9.65 7.57
CA LYS A 21 -5.42 -10.53 8.59
C LYS A 21 -4.98 -10.13 10.00
N GLY A 22 -3.69 -9.93 10.22
CA GLY A 22 -3.16 -9.55 11.52
C GLY A 22 -3.64 -8.18 12.00
N LEU A 23 -3.84 -7.23 11.08
CA LEU A 23 -4.45 -5.93 11.37
C LEU A 23 -5.93 -6.09 11.72
N CYS A 24 -6.72 -6.84 10.95
CA CYS A 24 -8.13 -7.08 11.28
C CYS A 24 -8.33 -7.71 12.67
N GLU A 25 -7.37 -8.50 13.15
CA GLU A 25 -7.42 -9.13 14.48
C GLU A 25 -7.02 -8.20 15.63
N ARG A 26 -6.17 -7.19 15.38
CA ARG A 26 -5.47 -6.44 16.45
C ARG A 26 -5.67 -4.92 16.39
N TYR A 27 -6.08 -4.42 15.23
CA TYR A 27 -6.21 -3.00 14.96
C TYR A 27 -7.67 -2.58 15.13
N ASP A 28 -7.92 -1.69 16.08
CA ASP A 28 -9.24 -1.08 16.30
C ASP A 28 -9.46 0.04 15.28
N GLY A 29 -9.82 -0.33 14.06
CA GLY A 29 -10.03 0.60 12.96
C GLY A 29 -10.37 -0.09 11.64
N THR A 30 -10.63 0.73 10.61
CA THR A 30 -10.95 0.26 9.26
C THR A 30 -9.66 -0.14 8.54
N VAL A 31 -9.61 -1.37 8.02
CA VAL A 31 -8.48 -1.92 7.26
C VAL A 31 -8.84 -2.01 5.78
N TYR A 32 -8.15 -1.21 4.96
CA TYR A 32 -8.26 -1.24 3.50
C TYR A 32 -7.20 -2.18 2.92
N LEU A 33 -7.68 -3.29 2.33
CA LEU A 33 -6.89 -4.12 1.44
C LEU A 33 -6.93 -3.52 0.04
N THR A 34 -5.77 -3.26 -0.55
CA THR A 34 -5.69 -2.92 -1.98
C THR A 34 -4.93 -3.98 -2.75
N ALA A 35 -5.35 -4.23 -3.98
CA ALA A 35 -4.73 -5.18 -4.88
C ALA A 35 -4.83 -4.66 -6.31
N ARG A 36 -3.80 -4.94 -7.11
CA ARG A 36 -3.87 -4.67 -8.54
C ARG A 36 -4.71 -5.76 -9.19
N ASP A 37 -5.73 -5.36 -9.91
CA ASP A 37 -6.39 -6.21 -10.88
C ASP A 37 -5.49 -6.29 -12.12
N ILE A 38 -4.93 -7.47 -12.39
CA ILE A 38 -4.04 -7.72 -13.53
C ILE A 38 -4.79 -7.50 -14.85
N ALA A 39 -6.13 -7.66 -14.86
CA ALA A 39 -6.93 -7.47 -16.06
C ALA A 39 -7.10 -5.99 -16.47
N ARG A 40 -6.85 -5.03 -15.56
CA ARG A 40 -7.21 -3.63 -15.80
C ARG A 40 -6.08 -2.66 -16.15
N GLY A 41 -4.80 -2.99 -15.98
CA GLY A 41 -3.65 -2.19 -16.49
C GLY A 41 -3.52 -0.72 -16.03
N GLU A 42 -4.56 -0.11 -15.45
CA GLU A 42 -4.71 1.32 -15.14
C GLU A 42 -4.40 1.63 -13.67
N ALA A 43 -3.21 1.24 -13.21
CA ALA A 43 -2.80 1.41 -11.82
C ALA A 43 -2.89 2.88 -11.34
N ALA A 44 -2.57 3.84 -12.21
CA ALA A 44 -2.56 5.28 -11.91
C ALA A 44 -3.94 5.91 -11.71
N LEU A 45 -4.92 5.50 -12.52
CA LEU A 45 -6.31 5.91 -12.33
C LEU A 45 -6.86 5.30 -11.05
N SER A 46 -6.58 4.01 -10.82
CA SER A 46 -7.05 3.28 -9.64
C SER A 46 -6.57 3.91 -8.33
N ILE A 47 -5.29 4.29 -8.21
CA ILE A 47 -4.77 4.87 -6.96
C ILE A 47 -5.27 6.30 -6.71
N ASN A 48 -5.49 7.09 -7.76
CA ASN A 48 -6.07 8.42 -7.62
C ASN A 48 -7.54 8.36 -7.22
N THR A 49 -8.32 7.46 -7.80
CA THR A 49 -9.71 7.22 -7.37
C THR A 49 -9.75 6.77 -5.91
N PHE A 50 -8.82 5.90 -5.49
CA PHE A 50 -8.74 5.47 -4.10
C PHE A 50 -8.36 6.64 -3.16
N LYS A 51 -7.39 7.48 -3.53
CA LYS A 51 -7.06 8.72 -2.81
C LYS A 51 -8.27 9.62 -2.64
N ASP A 52 -9.03 9.85 -3.71
CA ASP A 52 -10.19 10.73 -3.69
C ASP A 52 -11.33 10.14 -2.85
N HIS A 53 -11.49 8.81 -2.86
CA HIS A 53 -12.39 8.12 -1.94
C HIS A 53 -11.97 8.35 -0.49
N LEU A 54 -10.70 8.08 -0.15
CA LEU A 54 -10.18 8.28 1.22
C LEU A 54 -10.32 9.72 1.71
N LYS A 55 -10.09 10.72 0.85
CA LYS A 55 -10.29 12.14 1.19
C LYS A 55 -11.73 12.49 1.50
N LYS A 56 -12.69 11.83 0.84
CA LYS A 56 -14.13 12.08 1.02
C LYS A 56 -14.68 11.36 2.25
N THR A 57 -14.18 10.15 2.54
CA THR A 57 -14.71 9.30 3.61
C THR A 57 -13.96 9.46 4.93
N HIS A 58 -12.67 9.82 4.90
CA HIS A 58 -11.85 9.88 6.11
C HIS A 58 -11.00 11.14 6.20
N THR A 59 -10.56 11.44 7.42
CA THR A 59 -9.69 12.58 7.73
C THR A 59 -8.23 12.34 7.34
N GLY A 60 -7.81 11.08 7.19
CA GLY A 60 -6.46 10.70 6.79
C GLY A 60 -6.12 9.26 7.14
N ILE A 61 -4.88 8.87 6.84
CA ILE A 61 -4.34 7.51 7.01
C ILE A 61 -3.47 7.47 8.26
N ASP A 62 -3.72 6.50 9.14
CA ASP A 62 -2.93 6.27 10.36
C ASP A 62 -1.83 5.22 10.13
N ILE A 63 -2.08 4.21 9.29
CA ILE A 63 -1.09 3.20 8.93
C ILE A 63 -1.10 2.99 7.42
N LEU A 64 0.05 3.14 6.77
CA LEU A 64 0.25 2.77 5.37
C LEU A 64 1.32 1.68 5.28
N VAL A 65 0.93 0.49 4.84
CA VAL A 65 1.85 -0.61 4.55
C VAL A 65 2.08 -0.68 3.05
N ASN A 66 3.25 -0.23 2.61
CA ASN A 66 3.69 -0.34 1.23
C ASN A 66 4.34 -1.72 1.01
N ASN A 67 3.50 -2.72 0.79
CA ASN A 67 3.90 -4.11 0.62
C ASN A 67 3.94 -4.55 -0.86
N ALA A 68 3.24 -3.86 -1.76
CA ALA A 68 3.17 -4.23 -3.17
C ALA A 68 4.58 -4.32 -3.79
N ALA A 69 5.03 -5.56 -4.00
CA ALA A 69 6.28 -5.88 -4.67
C ALA A 69 6.01 -6.88 -5.80
N ILE A 70 6.73 -6.71 -6.91
CA ILE A 70 6.83 -7.73 -7.95
C ILE A 70 8.26 -8.24 -7.91
N ALA A 71 8.41 -9.55 -7.73
CA ALA A 71 9.65 -10.25 -7.98
C ALA A 71 9.59 -10.81 -9.41
N PHE A 72 10.53 -10.40 -10.26
CA PHE A 72 10.73 -11.03 -11.57
C PHE A 72 11.53 -12.33 -11.37
N LYS A 73 11.20 -13.39 -12.14
CA LYS A 73 11.84 -14.72 -12.03
C LYS A 73 13.27 -14.76 -12.59
N HIS A 74 13.69 -13.74 -13.32
CA HIS A 74 15.06 -13.51 -13.78
C HIS A 74 15.53 -12.14 -13.25
N ASP A 75 16.84 -11.91 -13.14
CA ASP A 75 17.43 -10.60 -12.83
C ASP A 75 17.02 -9.57 -13.91
N ALA A 76 15.79 -9.07 -13.78
CA ALA A 76 15.26 -8.03 -14.63
C ALA A 76 15.84 -6.70 -14.14
N THR A 77 16.49 -5.99 -15.04
CA THR A 77 17.02 -4.62 -14.85
C THR A 77 15.92 -3.57 -14.72
N ASP A 78 14.64 -3.98 -14.72
CA ASP A 78 13.50 -3.09 -14.83
C ASP A 78 13.22 -2.30 -13.53
N PRO A 79 13.04 -0.97 -13.61
CA PRO A 79 12.74 -0.11 -12.47
C PRO A 79 11.31 -0.27 -11.94
N PHE A 80 10.55 -1.25 -12.41
CA PHE A 80 9.11 -1.37 -12.22
C PHE A 80 8.66 -1.48 -10.75
N SER A 81 9.50 -2.04 -9.87
CA SER A 81 9.22 -2.12 -8.42
C SER A 81 9.43 -0.78 -7.70
N LEU A 82 10.34 0.06 -8.20
CA LEU A 82 10.60 1.39 -7.65
C LEU A 82 9.56 2.39 -8.13
N LEU A 83 9.12 2.31 -9.38
CA LEU A 83 8.13 3.22 -9.94
C LEU A 83 6.76 3.11 -9.25
N GLN A 84 6.27 1.89 -8.98
CA GLN A 84 5.03 1.69 -8.20
C GLN A 84 5.16 2.23 -6.78
N PHE A 85 6.33 2.09 -6.17
CA PHE A 85 6.59 2.64 -4.85
C PHE A 85 6.51 4.18 -4.87
N VAL A 86 7.18 4.82 -5.83
CA VAL A 86 7.17 6.29 -6.00
C VAL A 86 5.73 6.80 -6.21
N GLU A 87 4.94 6.09 -7.01
CA GLU A 87 3.55 6.46 -7.28
C GLU A 87 2.64 6.39 -6.03
N VAL A 88 2.74 5.31 -5.24
CA VAL A 88 2.03 5.18 -3.97
C VAL A 88 2.42 6.30 -3.01
N CYS A 89 3.72 6.56 -2.89
CA CYS A 89 4.24 7.60 -2.01
C CYS A 89 3.72 8.99 -2.40
N ASN A 90 3.83 9.36 -3.68
CA ASN A 90 3.38 10.66 -4.17
C ASN A 90 1.87 10.86 -3.99
N THR A 91 1.09 9.79 -4.06
CA THR A 91 -0.38 9.86 -4.03
C THR A 91 -0.95 9.81 -2.62
N LEU A 92 -0.40 8.95 -1.74
CA LEU A 92 -0.97 8.67 -0.43
C LEU A 92 -0.25 9.33 0.74
N PHE A 93 1.03 9.71 0.62
CA PHE A 93 1.75 10.39 1.71
C PHE A 93 1.10 11.70 2.15
N PRO A 94 0.54 12.54 1.24
CA PRO A 94 -0.18 13.74 1.65
C PRO A 94 -1.44 13.49 2.50
N LEU A 95 -1.93 12.24 2.55
CA LEU A 95 -3.07 11.84 3.36
C LEU A 95 -2.69 11.30 4.74
N ILE A 96 -1.39 11.11 5.00
CA ILE A 96 -0.93 10.51 6.26
C ILE A 96 -1.05 11.55 7.36
N LYS A 97 -1.68 11.15 8.47
CA LYS A 97 -1.83 12.00 9.66
C LYS A 97 -0.47 12.26 10.32
N GLN A 98 -0.34 13.32 11.12
CA GLN A 98 0.91 13.71 11.78
C GLN A 98 1.54 12.58 12.64
N ASN A 99 0.72 11.69 13.22
CA ASN A 99 1.17 10.52 13.99
C ASN A 99 1.04 9.19 13.21
N GLY A 100 0.83 9.27 11.90
CA GLY A 100 0.69 8.12 11.04
C GLY A 100 2.02 7.37 10.87
N ARG A 101 1.94 6.08 10.57
CA ARG A 101 3.10 5.20 10.36
C ARG A 101 3.12 4.69 8.93
N VAL A 102 4.31 4.69 8.33
CA VAL A 102 4.57 4.05 7.03
C VAL A 102 5.47 2.86 7.24
N VAL A 103 5.07 1.70 6.73
CA VAL A 103 5.87 0.48 6.72
C VAL A 103 6.17 0.10 5.28
N ASN A 104 7.43 0.18 4.89
CA ASN A 104 7.87 -0.21 3.55
C ASN A 104 8.47 -1.61 3.59
N ILE A 105 7.86 -2.56 2.87
CA ILE A 105 8.38 -3.92 2.76
C ILE A 105 9.29 -3.98 1.55
N LYS A 106 10.55 -4.30 1.78
CA LYS A 106 11.59 -4.39 0.75
C LYS A 106 12.38 -5.69 0.94
N CYS A 107 12.86 -6.24 -0.16
CA CYS A 107 13.85 -7.31 -0.14
C CYS A 107 15.23 -6.67 0.08
N TRP A 108 15.97 -7.17 1.07
CA TRP A 108 17.38 -6.84 1.20
C TRP A 108 18.18 -7.74 0.24
N LYS A 109 18.83 -7.13 -0.76
CA LYS A 109 19.80 -7.81 -1.62
C LYS A 109 21.17 -7.19 -1.31
N PRO A 110 22.15 -7.95 -0.78
CA PRO A 110 23.48 -7.41 -0.55
C PRO A 110 24.10 -6.98 -1.89
N LEU A 111 24.70 -5.79 -1.92
CA LEU A 111 25.54 -5.35 -3.01
C LEU A 111 26.81 -6.21 -2.95
N MET A 112 26.96 -7.13 -3.91
CA MET A 112 28.25 -7.75 -4.23
C MET A 112 28.96 -6.88 -5.26
#